data_AF-A0A2I0SKU8-F1
#
_entry.id   AF-A0A2I0SKU8-F1
#
_cell.length_a   1.000
_cell.length_b   1.000
_cell.length_c   1.000
_cell.angle_alpha   90.00
_cell.angle_beta   90.00
_cell.angle_gamma   90.00
#
_symmetry.space_group_name_H-M   'P 1'
#
loop_
_entity.id
_entity.type
_entity.pdbx_description
1 polymer ?
#
loop_
_entity_poly.entity_id
_entity_poly.type
_entity_poly.pdbx_seq_one_letter_code
_entity_poly.pdbx_strand_id
1 'polypeptide(L)' 'QGVIGLQQSGIPDEIEPSLSVRFMGINEQAIISYLVTAYYSAAVLVPDALGILENVEIGRWR' A
#
# COMPACT_ATOMS: atom_id res chain seq x y z
N GLN A 1 20.90 -10.21 3.68
CA GLN A 1 19.72 -10.04 2.79
C GLN A 1 18.46 -10.14 3.66
N GLY A 2 17.34 -9.51 3.30
CA GLY A 2 16.21 -9.28 4.21
C GLY A 2 14.86 -9.12 3.49
N VAL A 3 13.86 -8.51 4.13
CA VAL A 3 12.60 -8.11 3.49
C VAL A 3 12.75 -6.70 2.88
N ILE A 4 12.28 -6.50 1.66
CA ILE A 4 12.27 -5.21 0.98
C ILE A 4 10.86 -4.78 0.58
N GLY A 5 10.61 -3.48 0.61
CA GLY A 5 9.44 -2.87 -0.02
C GLY A 5 9.67 -2.66 -1.51
N LEU A 6 8.63 -2.86 -2.30
CA LEU A 6 8.60 -2.56 -3.73
C LEU A 6 7.66 -1.38 -3.94
N GLN A 7 8.18 -0.36 -4.62
CA GLN A 7 7.44 0.84 -5.02
C GLN A 7 7.73 1.09 -6.51
N GLN A 8 6.67 1.29 -7.30
CA GLN A 8 6.75 1.79 -8.66
C GLN A 8 6.83 3.32 -8.66
N SER A 9 7.90 3.89 -9.21
CA SER A 9 8.03 5.34 -9.42
C SER A 9 7.70 5.74 -10.87
N GLY A 10 7.39 7.01 -11.09
CA GLY A 10 7.21 7.58 -12.42
C GLY A 10 5.85 7.26 -13.05
N ILE A 11 4.85 6.95 -12.22
CA ILE A 11 3.46 6.82 -12.68
C ILE A 11 2.85 8.21 -12.91
N PRO A 12 1.86 8.36 -13.80
CA PRO A 12 1.23 9.66 -14.01
C PRO A 12 0.50 10.16 -12.75
N ASP A 13 0.55 11.47 -12.53
CA ASP A 13 -0.11 12.15 -11.39
C ASP A 13 0.38 11.66 -10.01
N GLU A 14 1.64 11.21 -9.97
CA GLU A 14 2.35 10.79 -8.77
C GLU A 14 2.64 11.99 -7.85
N ILE A 15 2.27 11.86 -6.57
CA ILE A 15 2.54 12.87 -5.53
C ILE A 15 3.71 12.42 -4.65
N GLU A 16 3.82 11.12 -4.41
CA GLU A 16 4.98 10.44 -3.83
C GLU A 16 5.14 9.09 -4.54
N PRO A 17 6.34 8.46 -4.52
CA PRO A 17 6.55 7.19 -5.20
C PRO A 17 5.43 6.18 -4.94
N SER A 18 4.82 5.69 -6.02
CA SER A 18 3.69 4.74 -6.04
C SER A 18 2.33 5.25 -5.61
N LEU A 19 2.20 6.50 -5.17
CA LEU A 19 0.92 7.11 -4.84
C LEU A 19 0.56 8.16 -5.89
N SER A 20 -0.51 7.90 -6.64
CA SER A 20 -1.06 8.84 -7.61
C SER A 20 -2.43 9.33 -7.18
N VAL A 21 -2.69 10.62 -7.39
CA VAL A 21 -4.01 11.24 -7.19
C VAL A 21 -4.41 11.96 -8.47
N ARG A 22 -5.38 11.40 -9.19
CA ARG A 22 -5.87 11.95 -10.47
C ARG A 22 -7.22 12.62 -10.29
N PHE A 23 -7.37 13.84 -10.80
CA PHE A 23 -8.67 14.49 -10.92
C PHE A 23 -9.51 13.85 -12.04
N MET A 24 -10.74 13.46 -11.72
CA MET A 24 -11.65 12.75 -12.64
C MET A 24 -12.80 13.63 -13.16
N GLY A 25 -12.86 14.90 -12.75
CA GLY A 25 -13.90 15.84 -13.16
C GLY A 25 -14.94 16.14 -12.07
N ILE A 26 -15.93 16.93 -12.47
CA ILE A 26 -17.12 17.25 -11.68
C ILE A 26 -18.34 16.75 -12.46
N ASN A 27 -19.24 16.01 -11.82
CA ASN A 27 -20.44 15.51 -12.49
C ASN A 27 -21.61 16.53 -12.46
N GLU A 28 -22.72 16.21 -13.13
CA GLU A 28 -23.92 17.07 -13.20
C GLU A 28 -24.57 17.36 -11.85
N GLN A 29 -24.25 16.57 -10.83
CA GLN A 29 -24.72 16.73 -9.45
C GLN A 29 -23.73 17.56 -8.60
N ALA A 30 -22.76 18.22 -9.22
CA ALA A 30 -21.69 18.98 -8.58
C ALA A 30 -20.76 18.15 -7.68
N ILE A 31 -20.63 16.85 -7.93
CA ILE A 31 -19.71 15.97 -7.19
C ILE A 31 -18.34 16.01 -7.87
N ILE A 32 -17.33 16.41 -7.10
CA ILE A 32 -15.91 16.41 -7.52
C ILE A 32 -15.33 15.02 -7.26
N SER A 33 -14.75 14.39 -8.28
CA SER A 33 -14.21 13.03 -8.19
C SER A 33 -12.69 13.00 -8.34
N TYR A 34 -12.04 12.18 -7.52
CA TYR A 34 -10.61 11.89 -7.59
C TYR A 34 -10.39 10.38 -7.59
N LEU A 35 -9.46 9.91 -8.41
CA LEU A 35 -8.95 8.55 -8.39
C LEU A 35 -7.63 8.54 -7.62
N VAL A 36 -7.64 7.90 -6.45
CA VAL A 36 -6.45 7.67 -5.63
C VAL A 36 -5.99 6.24 -5.84
N THR A 37 -4.74 6.06 -6.26
CA THR A 37 -4.15 4.72 -6.49
C THR A 37 -2.81 4.60 -5.80
N ALA A 38 -2.58 3.44 -5.17
CA ALA A 38 -1.36 3.11 -4.42
C ALA A 38 -0.78 1.77 -4.92
N TYR A 39 0.46 1.77 -5.41
CA TYR A 39 1.14 0.61 -5.99
C TYR A 39 2.31 0.11 -5.13
N TYR A 40 2.00 -0.68 -4.11
CA TYR A 40 3.01 -1.22 -3.19
C TYR A 40 3.04 -2.74 -3.20
N SER A 41 4.22 -3.30 -2.96
CA SER A 41 4.40 -4.72 -2.69
C SER A 41 5.59 -4.92 -1.73
N ALA A 42 5.86 -6.17 -1.34
CA ALA A 42 7.01 -6.52 -0.53
C ALA A 42 7.57 -7.86 -0.99
N ALA A 43 8.89 -8.02 -0.88
CA ALA A 43 9.59 -9.25 -1.24
C ALA A 43 10.51 -9.70 -0.09
N VAL A 44 10.47 -11.00 0.20
CA VAL A 44 11.36 -11.67 1.16
C VAL A 44 12.54 -12.24 0.38
N LEU A 45 13.73 -11.65 0.52
CA LEU A 45 14.89 -12.00 -0.32
C LEU A 45 15.61 -13.27 0.14
N VAL A 46 15.45 -13.66 1.40
CA VAL A 46 16.00 -14.89 1.96
C VAL A 46 14.99 -15.57 2.90
N PRO A 47 14.94 -16.91 2.95
CA PRO A 47 13.89 -17.63 3.69
C PRO A 47 13.83 -17.34 5.19
N ASP A 48 14.96 -16.94 5.79
CA ASP A 48 15.11 -16.64 7.22
C ASP A 48 14.90 -15.15 7.57
N ALA A 49 14.54 -14.31 6.59
CA ALA A 49 14.30 -12.89 6.83
C ALA A 49 12.96 -12.56 7.48
N LEU A 50 12.03 -13.52 7.55
CA LEU A 50 10.69 -13.33 8.12
C LEU A 50 10.30 -14.57 8.94
N GLY A 51 9.82 -14.35 10.16
CA GLY A 51 9.22 -15.38 11.01
C GLY A 51 7.76 -15.07 11.29
N ILE A 52 6.91 -16.09 11.28
CA ILE A 52 5.49 -15.97 11.58
C ILE A 52 5.23 -16.72 12.89
N LEU A 53 4.65 -16.03 13.87
CA LEU A 53 4.13 -16.66 15.07
C LEU A 53 2.66 -16.98 14.85
N GLU A 54 2.33 -18.24 15.02
CA GLU A 54 0.95 -18.73 14.95
C GLU A 54 0.42 -19.00 16.36
N ASN A 55 -0.89 -18.96 16.54
CA ASN A 55 -1.58 -19.27 17.81
C ASN A 55 -1.14 -18.39 19.00
N VAL A 56 -0.92 -17.09 18.76
CA VAL A 56 -0.53 -16.14 19.80
C VAL A 56 -1.74 -15.79 20.70
N GLU A 57 -1.67 -16.16 21.99
CA GLU A 57 -2.67 -15.77 23.00
C GLU A 57 -2.45 -14.31 23.45
N ILE A 58 -3.38 -13.42 23.10
CA ILE A 58 -3.27 -11.96 23.37
C ILE A 58 -4.05 -11.49 24.61
N GLY A 59 -4.74 -12.39 25.33
CA GLY A 59 -5.48 -12.00 26.52
C GLY A 59 -6.03 -13.19 27.31
N ARG A 60 -5.99 -13.04 28.64
CA ARG A 60 -6.67 -13.92 29.59
C ARG A 60 -7.57 -13.05 30.45
N TRP A 61 -8.81 -12.85 29.99
CA TRP A 61 -9.82 -12.15 30.78
C TRP A 61 -10.24 -13.05 31.95
N ARG A 62 -10.15 -12.52 33.17
CA ARG A 62 -10.64 -13.16 34.39
C ARG A 62 -12.09 -12.78 34.65
#